data_AF-A0A0Q6BCF9-F1
#
_entry.id   AF-A0A0Q6BCF9-F1
#
_cell.length_a   1.000
_cell.length_b   1.000
_cell.length_c   1.000
_cell.angle_alpha   90.00
_cell.angle_beta   90.00
_cell.angle_gamma   90.00
#
_symmetry.space_group_name_H-M   'P 1'
#
loop_
_entity.id
_entity.type
_entity.pdbx_description
1 polymer ?
#
loop_
_entity_poly.entity_id
_entity_poly.type
_entity_poly.pdbx_seq_one_letter_code
_entity_poly.pdbx_strand_id
1 'polypeptide(L)'
;MNEILRIDQLSIYPAHAPERKLVHHVSLSLARGKTTCIVGESGSGKSLTALSVMKLLSPQLHMQGQVLFQGQDITGLGEKAMQSIRGRQIGMIFQEPMTSLNPVLTVGFQIGEPLQTHLGLKGVALKQKVADLLQQVGIDPTRANSYPDELSGGQRQRVMIAMSIACEPALLIADEPTTALDVTVQAQVLALLKALKDRMQMAMLFITHDFGVVADIADEVIVMFRGEIVEVGSVEQVLHSPQHPYTKALLACVPDAEGKKTLQPMTYDWLTPA
;
A
#
# COMPACT_ATOMS: atom_id res chain seq x y z
N MET A 1 16.58 3.22 16.86
CA MET A 1 15.76 3.96 15.88
C MET A 1 14.68 3.01 15.38
N ASN A 2 13.40 3.38 15.48
CA ASN A 2 12.27 2.51 15.08
C ASN A 2 11.87 2.68 13.60
N GLU A 3 12.64 3.46 12.84
CA GLU A 3 12.41 3.75 11.42
C GLU A 3 12.72 2.52 10.55
N ILE A 4 11.86 2.25 9.57
CA ILE A 4 12.05 1.17 8.58
C ILE A 4 12.24 1.69 7.16
N LEU A 5 11.57 2.79 6.81
CA LEU A 5 11.63 3.41 5.50
C LEU A 5 11.72 4.91 5.72
N ARG A 6 12.63 5.57 5.01
CA ARG A 6 12.71 7.01 4.91
C ARG A 6 12.78 7.42 3.44
N ILE A 7 12.01 8.43 3.08
CA ILE A 7 12.05 9.08 1.78
C ILE A 7 12.48 10.52 2.05
N ASP A 8 13.55 10.98 1.41
CA ASP A 8 14.08 12.32 1.54
C ASP A 8 14.00 13.06 0.20
N GLN A 9 13.27 14.17 0.18
CA GLN A 9 13.21 15.12 -0.95
C GLN A 9 12.81 14.48 -2.29
N LEU A 10 11.90 13.51 -2.27
CA LEU A 10 11.42 12.82 -3.47
C LEU A 10 10.72 13.78 -4.43
N SER A 11 11.23 13.87 -5.64
CA SER A 11 10.57 14.54 -6.76
C SER A 11 10.47 13.57 -7.94
N ILE A 12 9.30 13.53 -8.57
CA ILE A 12 9.04 12.68 -9.74
C ILE A 12 8.50 13.56 -10.86
N TYR A 13 9.04 13.42 -12.06
CA TYR A 13 8.67 14.22 -13.22
C TYR A 13 8.86 13.43 -14.52
N PRO A 14 8.10 13.74 -15.59
CA PRO A 14 8.32 13.15 -16.91
C PRO A 14 9.68 13.54 -17.47
N ALA A 15 10.39 12.59 -18.10
CA ALA A 15 11.69 12.84 -18.72
C ALA A 15 11.63 13.93 -19.81
N HIS A 16 10.51 14.02 -20.52
CA HIS A 16 10.28 14.99 -21.59
C HIS A 16 9.75 16.36 -21.11
N ALA A 17 9.39 16.49 -19.84
CA ALA A 17 8.81 17.70 -19.26
C ALA A 17 9.26 17.85 -17.79
N PRO A 18 10.56 18.08 -17.54
CA PRO A 18 11.12 18.09 -16.18
C PRO A 18 10.56 19.20 -15.29
N GLU A 19 10.03 20.27 -15.88
CA GLU A 19 9.32 21.34 -15.19
C GLU A 19 7.97 20.89 -14.60
N ARG A 20 7.34 19.86 -15.18
CA ARG A 20 6.08 19.30 -14.70
C ARG A 20 6.35 18.23 -13.64
N LYS A 21 6.59 18.67 -12.41
CA LYS A 21 6.64 17.77 -11.27
C LYS A 21 5.26 17.13 -11.03
N LEU A 22 5.26 15.83 -10.79
CA LEU A 22 4.11 15.01 -10.40
C LEU A 22 4.14 14.70 -8.90
N VAL A 23 5.35 14.67 -8.33
CA VAL A 23 5.64 14.62 -6.90
C VAL A 23 6.72 15.66 -6.62
N HIS A 24 6.56 16.41 -5.53
CA HIS A 24 7.30 17.64 -5.24
C HIS A 24 7.93 17.56 -3.84
N HIS A 25 9.23 17.30 -3.78
CA HIS A 25 10.04 17.36 -2.53
C HIS A 25 9.47 16.57 -1.34
N VAL A 26 8.77 15.47 -1.63
CA VAL A 26 8.11 14.64 -0.62
C VAL A 26 9.15 14.02 0.30
N SER A 27 9.00 14.28 1.60
CA SER A 27 9.84 13.67 2.64
C SER A 27 8.96 13.02 3.69
N LEU A 28 9.18 11.74 3.99
CA LEU A 28 8.38 10.98 4.93
C LEU A 28 9.20 9.85 5.56
N SER A 29 8.75 9.35 6.71
CA SER A 29 9.35 8.22 7.41
C SER A 29 8.27 7.28 7.91
N LEU A 30 8.54 5.97 7.87
CA LEU A 30 7.66 4.94 8.42
C LEU A 30 8.36 4.27 9.59
N ALA A 31 7.58 3.93 10.62
CA ALA A 31 8.04 3.16 11.76
C ALA A 31 7.70 1.67 11.64
N ARG A 32 8.51 0.81 12.25
CA ARG A 32 8.21 -0.63 12.36
C ARG A 32 6.95 -0.87 13.17
N GLY A 33 6.15 -1.85 12.74
CA GLY A 33 4.92 -2.27 13.42
C GLY A 33 3.76 -1.26 13.32
N LYS A 34 3.94 -0.16 12.59
CA LYS A 34 2.94 0.91 12.42
C LYS A 34 2.33 0.88 11.03
N THR A 35 1.07 1.32 10.95
CA THR A 35 0.41 1.61 9.68
C THR A 35 0.47 3.11 9.42
N THR A 36 1.17 3.50 8.36
CA THR A 36 1.14 4.88 7.84
C THR A 36 0.24 4.90 6.62
N CYS A 37 -0.83 5.69 6.68
CA CYS A 37 -1.75 5.87 5.55
C CYS A 37 -1.37 7.09 4.73
N ILE A 38 -1.34 6.97 3.40
CA ILE A 38 -1.31 8.11 2.49
C ILE A 38 -2.68 8.30 1.87
N VAL A 39 -3.25 9.50 2.04
CA VAL A 39 -4.58 9.87 1.56
C VAL A 39 -4.53 11.07 0.63
N GLY A 40 -5.56 11.21 -0.20
CA GLY A 40 -5.72 12.33 -1.12
C GLY A 40 -6.45 11.92 -2.40
N GLU A 41 -6.80 12.89 -3.23
CA GLU A 41 -7.50 12.63 -4.50
C GLU A 41 -6.68 11.79 -5.49
N SER A 42 -7.37 11.23 -6.48
CA SER A 42 -6.72 10.58 -7.62
C SER A 42 -5.75 11.56 -8.30
N GLY A 43 -4.55 11.09 -8.65
CA GLY A 43 -3.51 11.93 -9.25
C GLY A 43 -2.72 12.81 -8.27
N SER A 44 -2.93 12.71 -6.95
CA SER A 44 -2.17 13.50 -5.97
C SER A 44 -0.73 13.02 -5.73
N GLY A 45 -0.29 11.93 -6.38
CA GLY A 45 1.10 11.43 -6.29
C GLY A 45 1.32 10.24 -5.34
N LYS A 46 0.27 9.70 -4.71
CA LYS A 46 0.34 8.59 -3.74
C LYS A 46 0.99 7.32 -4.32
N SER A 47 0.42 6.79 -5.40
CA SER A 47 0.92 5.57 -6.06
C SER A 47 2.32 5.77 -6.65
N LEU A 48 2.62 6.96 -7.20
CA LEU A 48 3.97 7.28 -7.66
C LEU A 48 4.99 7.25 -6.51
N THR A 49 4.61 7.74 -5.34
CA THR A 49 5.45 7.68 -4.13
C THR A 49 5.71 6.23 -3.72
N ALA A 50 4.69 5.36 -3.68
CA ALA A 50 4.88 3.93 -3.41
C ALA A 50 5.74 3.20 -4.46
N LEU A 51 5.46 3.42 -5.75
CA LEU A 51 6.20 2.80 -6.85
C LEU A 51 7.67 3.23 -6.87
N SER A 52 7.97 4.45 -6.41
CA SER A 52 9.35 4.94 -6.28
C SER A 52 10.18 4.10 -5.30
N VAL A 53 9.59 3.69 -4.17
CA VAL A 53 10.23 2.82 -3.17
C VAL A 53 10.60 1.47 -3.78
N MET A 54 9.73 0.94 -4.63
CA MET A 54 9.94 -0.34 -5.30
C MET A 54 10.82 -0.24 -6.55
N LYS A 55 11.19 0.97 -6.99
CA LYS A 55 11.81 1.25 -8.30
C LYS A 55 11.00 0.67 -9.47
N LEU A 56 9.68 0.79 -9.39
CA LEU A 56 8.71 0.33 -10.40
C LEU A 56 8.08 1.49 -11.18
N LEU A 57 8.69 2.68 -11.13
CA LEU A 57 8.26 3.81 -11.95
C LEU A 57 8.42 3.50 -13.43
N SER A 58 7.51 4.05 -14.24
CA SER A 58 7.57 3.94 -15.70
C SER A 58 8.90 4.53 -16.22
N PRO A 59 9.53 3.96 -17.26
CA PRO A 59 10.79 4.48 -17.81
C PRO A 59 10.74 5.94 -18.28
N GLN A 60 9.55 6.46 -18.57
CA GLN A 60 9.33 7.85 -18.96
C GLN A 60 9.33 8.82 -17.78
N LEU A 61 9.42 8.33 -16.54
CA LEU A 61 9.48 9.13 -15.32
C LEU A 61 10.89 9.10 -14.74
N HIS A 62 11.36 10.26 -14.32
CA HIS A 62 12.60 10.40 -13.56
C HIS A 62 12.28 10.67 -12.10
N MET A 63 13.17 10.17 -11.25
CA MET A 63 13.09 10.32 -9.80
C MET A 63 14.34 11.04 -9.31
N GLN A 64 14.15 12.04 -8.45
CA GLN A 64 15.18 12.70 -7.67
C GLN A 64 14.86 12.54 -6.19
N GLY A 65 15.88 12.49 -5.33
CA GLY A 65 15.73 12.30 -3.89
C GLY A 65 16.40 11.00 -3.44
N GLN A 66 16.14 10.60 -2.21
CA GLN A 66 16.72 9.40 -1.60
C GLN A 66 15.64 8.54 -0.96
N VAL A 67 15.75 7.23 -1.11
CA VAL A 67 14.93 6.24 -0.41
C VAL A 67 15.85 5.34 0.40
N LEU A 68 15.68 5.35 1.72
CA LEU A 68 16.41 4.50 2.64
C LEU A 68 15.48 3.45 3.22
N PHE A 69 15.84 2.18 3.06
CA PHE A 69 15.14 1.06 3.66
C PHE A 69 16.06 0.37 4.65
N GLN A 70 15.63 0.28 5.92
CA GLN A 70 16.44 -0.23 7.04
C GLN A 70 17.82 0.42 7.15
N GLY A 71 17.90 1.73 6.85
CA GLY A 71 19.14 2.51 6.85
C GLY A 71 20.03 2.32 5.62
N GLN A 72 19.69 1.44 4.69
CA GLN A 72 20.37 1.28 3.41
C GLN A 72 19.71 2.16 2.34
N ASP A 73 20.49 2.96 1.62
CA ASP A 73 20.01 3.65 0.43
C ASP A 73 19.74 2.64 -0.70
N ILE A 74 18.48 2.58 -1.13
CA ILE A 74 18.03 1.67 -2.19
C ILE A 74 17.84 2.38 -3.55
N THR A 75 17.98 3.71 -3.59
CA THR A 75 17.74 4.56 -4.75
C THR A 75 18.59 4.16 -5.95
N GLY A 76 19.89 3.93 -5.71
CA GLY A 76 20.89 3.61 -6.73
C GLY A 76 21.05 2.12 -7.04
N LEU A 77 20.30 1.22 -6.36
CA LEU A 77 20.51 -0.21 -6.52
C LEU A 77 20.16 -0.69 -7.93
N GLY A 78 21.03 -1.54 -8.49
CA GLY A 78 20.74 -2.25 -9.73
C GLY A 78 19.67 -3.33 -9.55
N GLU A 79 19.14 -3.83 -10.66
CA GLU A 79 17.97 -4.72 -10.66
C GLU A 79 18.16 -5.98 -9.82
N LYS A 80 19.32 -6.63 -9.88
CA LYS A 80 19.63 -7.83 -9.08
C LYS A 80 19.60 -7.57 -7.57
N ALA A 81 20.06 -6.39 -7.14
CA ALA A 81 20.04 -6.01 -5.73
C ALA A 81 18.62 -5.61 -5.28
N MET A 82 17.84 -4.95 -6.15
CA MET A 82 16.44 -4.70 -5.87
C MET A 82 15.61 -5.99 -5.80
N GLN A 83 15.91 -6.98 -6.64
CA GLN A 83 15.24 -8.27 -6.63
C GLN A 83 15.39 -9.01 -5.29
N SER A 84 16.49 -8.84 -4.55
CA SER A 84 16.63 -9.45 -3.21
C SER A 84 15.87 -8.70 -2.11
N ILE A 85 15.37 -7.48 -2.40
CA ILE A 85 14.54 -6.67 -1.51
C ILE A 85 13.06 -6.86 -1.83
N ARG A 86 12.67 -6.75 -3.11
CA ARG A 86 11.28 -6.93 -3.56
C ARG A 86 10.81 -8.35 -3.26
N GLY A 87 9.58 -8.51 -2.77
CA GLY A 87 8.99 -9.80 -2.41
C GLY A 87 9.52 -10.38 -1.10
N ARG A 88 10.84 -10.31 -0.86
CA ARG A 88 11.47 -10.84 0.37
C ARG A 88 11.39 -9.91 1.57
N GLN A 89 11.74 -8.64 1.40
CA GLN A 89 11.82 -7.66 2.48
C GLN A 89 10.73 -6.59 2.38
N ILE A 90 10.31 -6.28 1.16
CA ILE A 90 9.18 -5.38 0.88
C ILE A 90 8.16 -6.13 0.01
N GLY A 91 6.97 -6.36 0.57
CA GLY A 91 5.81 -6.88 -0.16
C GLY A 91 4.98 -5.75 -0.76
N MET A 92 4.26 -6.03 -1.83
CA MET A 92 3.35 -5.05 -2.45
C MET A 92 2.02 -5.69 -2.85
N ILE A 93 0.92 -4.99 -2.56
CA ILE A 93 -0.42 -5.22 -3.11
C ILE A 93 -0.70 -4.08 -4.08
N PHE A 94 -0.95 -4.40 -5.35
CA PHE A 94 -1.21 -3.44 -6.41
C PHE A 94 -2.70 -3.05 -6.48
N GLN A 95 -2.98 -1.86 -7.04
CA GLN A 95 -4.31 -1.23 -7.15
C GLN A 95 -5.36 -2.04 -7.92
N GLU A 96 -4.94 -2.96 -8.79
CA GLU A 96 -5.85 -3.89 -9.48
C GLU A 96 -5.58 -5.34 -9.05
N PRO A 97 -6.11 -5.76 -7.88
CA PRO A 97 -5.88 -7.12 -7.43
C PRO A 97 -6.40 -8.17 -8.42
N MET A 98 -7.54 -7.88 -9.02
CA MET A 98 -8.26 -8.84 -9.86
C MET A 98 -7.53 -9.20 -11.16
N THR A 99 -6.61 -8.35 -11.64
CA THR A 99 -5.80 -8.58 -12.84
C THR A 99 -4.39 -9.08 -12.53
N SER A 100 -3.99 -9.10 -11.25
CA SER A 100 -2.62 -9.44 -10.85
C SER A 100 -2.35 -10.96 -10.83
N LEU A 101 -3.38 -11.79 -10.71
CA LEU A 101 -3.23 -13.25 -10.81
C LEU A 101 -3.17 -13.67 -12.27
N ASN A 102 -2.17 -14.48 -12.61
CA ASN A 102 -2.07 -15.10 -13.92
C ASN A 102 -3.16 -16.19 -14.06
N PRO A 103 -4.11 -16.06 -15.00
CA PRO A 103 -5.25 -16.96 -15.11
C PRO A 103 -4.88 -18.39 -15.54
N VAL A 104 -3.70 -18.60 -16.13
CA VAL A 104 -3.27 -19.94 -16.58
C VAL A 104 -2.38 -20.67 -15.56
N LEU A 105 -2.18 -20.09 -14.38
CA LEU A 105 -1.38 -20.68 -13.30
C LEU A 105 -2.25 -20.95 -12.08
N THR A 106 -2.02 -22.07 -11.39
CA THR A 106 -2.74 -22.37 -10.16
C THR A 106 -2.37 -21.40 -9.04
N VAL A 107 -3.30 -21.20 -8.11
CA VAL A 107 -3.13 -20.36 -6.92
C VAL A 107 -1.91 -20.77 -6.11
N GLY A 108 -1.74 -22.08 -5.87
CA GLY A 108 -0.62 -22.60 -5.10
C GLY A 108 0.73 -22.42 -5.78
N PHE A 109 0.76 -22.45 -7.13
CA PHE A 109 1.97 -22.13 -7.88
C PHE A 109 2.36 -20.65 -7.69
N GLN A 110 1.40 -19.74 -7.82
CA GLN A 110 1.64 -18.31 -7.71
C GLN A 110 2.05 -17.88 -6.29
N ILE A 111 1.47 -18.47 -5.24
CA ILE A 111 1.93 -18.27 -3.84
C ILE A 111 3.31 -18.91 -3.61
N GLY A 112 3.57 -20.04 -4.25
CA GLY A 112 4.83 -20.78 -4.11
C GLY A 112 6.03 -20.12 -4.80
N GLU A 113 5.81 -19.37 -5.87
CA GLU A 113 6.89 -18.77 -6.68
C GLU A 113 7.80 -17.85 -5.85
N PRO A 114 7.30 -16.88 -5.06
CA PRO A 114 8.16 -16.04 -4.22
C PRO A 114 8.95 -16.86 -3.18
N LEU A 115 8.34 -17.90 -2.62
CA LEU A 115 8.99 -18.79 -1.64
C LEU A 115 10.14 -19.58 -2.26
N GLN A 116 9.97 -20.06 -3.50
CA GLN A 116 11.03 -20.73 -4.26
C GLN A 116 12.15 -19.75 -4.60
N THR A 117 11.79 -18.60 -5.16
CA THR A 117 12.72 -17.60 -5.68
C THR A 117 13.56 -16.96 -4.58
N HIS A 118 12.94 -16.60 -3.45
CA HIS A 118 13.61 -15.82 -2.41
C HIS A 118 14.05 -16.63 -1.19
N LEU A 119 13.42 -17.77 -0.91
CA LEU A 119 13.73 -18.62 0.25
C LEU A 119 14.30 -20.00 -0.14
N GLY A 120 14.28 -20.36 -1.43
CA GLY A 120 14.80 -21.64 -1.91
C GLY A 120 13.96 -22.85 -1.50
N LEU A 121 12.73 -22.66 -1.00
CA LEU A 121 11.86 -23.73 -0.54
C LEU A 121 11.43 -24.63 -1.69
N LYS A 122 11.42 -25.95 -1.48
CA LYS A 122 11.05 -26.96 -2.51
C LYS A 122 10.28 -28.12 -1.90
N GLY A 123 9.63 -28.91 -2.76
CA GLY A 123 8.99 -30.17 -2.38
C GLY A 123 7.93 -30.01 -1.30
N VAL A 124 8.01 -30.84 -0.26
CA VAL A 124 7.04 -30.88 0.85
C VAL A 124 7.03 -29.57 1.64
N ALA A 125 8.19 -28.98 1.91
CA ALA A 125 8.29 -27.74 2.69
C ALA A 125 7.59 -26.57 1.98
N LEU A 126 7.72 -26.48 0.65
CA LEU A 126 7.01 -25.48 -0.15
C LEU A 126 5.50 -25.69 -0.08
N LYS A 127 5.02 -26.92 -0.30
CA LYS A 127 3.59 -27.23 -0.25
C LYS A 127 2.97 -26.90 1.11
N GLN A 128 3.69 -27.21 2.20
CA GLN A 128 3.25 -26.88 3.54
C GLN A 128 3.15 -25.37 3.74
N LYS A 129 4.19 -24.61 3.37
CA LYS A 129 4.18 -23.15 3.52
C LYS A 129 3.07 -22.48 2.70
N VAL A 130 2.78 -22.98 1.48
CA VAL A 130 1.65 -22.51 0.66
C VAL A 130 0.32 -22.80 1.36
N ALA A 131 0.13 -24.01 1.91
CA ALA A 131 -1.06 -24.35 2.68
C ALA A 131 -1.25 -23.44 3.91
N ASP A 132 -0.17 -23.20 4.66
CA ASP A 132 -0.18 -22.32 5.83
C ASP A 132 -0.54 -20.87 5.45
N LEU A 133 -0.06 -20.38 4.29
CA LEU A 133 -0.38 -19.04 3.78
C LEU A 133 -1.85 -18.93 3.36
N LEU A 134 -2.38 -19.94 2.65
CA LEU A 134 -3.80 -19.99 2.29
C LEU A 134 -4.68 -19.97 3.55
N GLN A 135 -4.35 -20.78 4.55
CA GLN A 135 -5.08 -20.82 5.80
C GLN A 135 -5.02 -19.48 6.54
N GLN A 136 -3.85 -18.81 6.55
CA GLN A 136 -3.68 -17.48 7.16
C GLN A 136 -4.59 -16.42 6.56
N VAL A 137 -4.86 -16.48 5.26
CA VAL A 137 -5.77 -15.55 4.58
C VAL A 137 -7.23 -16.05 4.55
N GLY A 138 -7.53 -17.16 5.23
CA GLY A 138 -8.88 -17.71 5.34
C GLY A 138 -9.35 -18.47 4.10
N ILE A 139 -8.43 -19.04 3.32
CA ILE A 139 -8.73 -19.89 2.16
C ILE A 139 -8.39 -21.34 2.52
N ASP A 140 -9.28 -22.27 2.17
CA ASP A 140 -9.04 -23.71 2.34
C ASP A 140 -7.78 -24.14 1.54
N PRO A 141 -6.78 -24.78 2.16
CA PRO A 141 -5.57 -25.23 1.47
C PRO A 141 -5.81 -26.14 0.26
N THR A 142 -6.95 -26.84 0.20
CA THR A 142 -7.33 -27.65 -0.97
C THR A 142 -7.50 -26.81 -2.24
N ARG A 143 -7.76 -25.50 -2.11
CA ARG A 143 -7.82 -24.54 -3.21
C ARG A 143 -6.46 -24.21 -3.82
N ALA A 144 -5.35 -24.76 -3.31
CA ALA A 144 -4.02 -24.56 -3.90
C ALA A 144 -3.95 -25.01 -5.37
N ASN A 145 -4.74 -26.00 -5.77
CA ASN A 145 -4.80 -26.47 -7.16
C ASN A 145 -5.83 -25.71 -8.01
N SER A 146 -6.60 -24.80 -7.42
CA SER A 146 -7.57 -24.01 -8.17
C SER A 146 -6.89 -22.96 -9.04
N TYR A 147 -7.56 -22.62 -10.13
CA TYR A 147 -7.22 -21.47 -10.97
C TYR A 147 -7.93 -20.21 -10.48
N PRO A 148 -7.43 -19.00 -10.81
CA PRO A 148 -8.03 -17.75 -10.34
C PRO A 148 -9.51 -17.61 -10.69
N ASP A 149 -9.94 -18.07 -11.86
CA ASP A 149 -11.33 -18.02 -12.33
C ASP A 149 -12.30 -18.84 -11.46
N GLU A 150 -11.81 -19.87 -10.77
CA GLU A 150 -12.58 -20.71 -9.82
C GLU A 150 -12.76 -20.09 -8.42
N LEU A 151 -12.17 -18.90 -8.19
CA LEU A 151 -12.24 -18.16 -6.94
C LEU A 151 -13.16 -16.94 -7.05
N SER A 152 -13.84 -16.59 -5.94
CA SER A 152 -14.56 -15.32 -5.81
C SER A 152 -13.60 -14.13 -5.79
N GLY A 153 -14.10 -12.91 -6.02
CA GLY A 153 -13.26 -11.70 -6.00
C GLY A 153 -12.50 -11.51 -4.69
N GLY A 154 -13.19 -11.65 -3.54
CA GLY A 154 -12.54 -11.59 -2.24
C GLY A 154 -11.53 -12.71 -1.99
N GLN A 155 -11.74 -13.91 -2.56
CA GLN A 155 -10.76 -14.99 -2.50
C GLN A 155 -9.52 -14.68 -3.33
N ARG A 156 -9.66 -14.16 -4.55
CA ARG A 156 -8.50 -13.76 -5.39
C ARG A 156 -7.66 -12.70 -4.70
N GLN A 157 -8.30 -11.72 -4.08
CA GLN A 157 -7.61 -10.70 -3.32
C GLN A 157 -6.89 -11.27 -2.10
N ARG A 158 -7.52 -12.18 -1.34
CA ARG A 158 -6.86 -12.90 -0.24
C ARG A 158 -5.66 -13.72 -0.71
N VAL A 159 -5.74 -14.36 -1.89
CA VAL A 159 -4.58 -15.03 -2.53
C VAL A 159 -3.46 -14.04 -2.80
N MET A 160 -3.77 -12.85 -3.32
CA MET A 160 -2.73 -11.84 -3.53
C MET A 160 -2.12 -11.31 -2.24
N ILE A 161 -2.92 -11.12 -1.20
CA ILE A 161 -2.41 -10.79 0.12
C ILE A 161 -1.42 -11.89 0.55
N ALA A 162 -1.80 -13.16 0.42
CA ALA A 162 -0.92 -14.30 0.72
C ALA A 162 0.39 -14.28 -0.09
N MET A 163 0.32 -13.95 -1.39
CA MET A 163 1.52 -13.78 -2.24
C MET A 163 2.41 -12.63 -1.75
N SER A 164 1.81 -11.48 -1.46
CA SER A 164 2.55 -10.27 -1.04
C SER A 164 3.26 -10.42 0.30
N ILE A 165 2.73 -11.26 1.19
CA ILE A 165 3.30 -11.55 2.52
C ILE A 165 4.06 -12.88 2.57
N ALA A 166 4.19 -13.60 1.45
CA ALA A 166 4.65 -14.99 1.45
C ALA A 166 6.01 -15.16 2.14
N CYS A 167 6.92 -14.21 1.92
CA CYS A 167 8.26 -14.21 2.51
C CYS A 167 8.35 -13.48 3.86
N GLU A 168 7.21 -13.13 4.48
CA GLU A 168 7.13 -12.38 5.75
C GLU A 168 7.93 -11.07 5.69
N PRO A 169 7.59 -10.16 4.76
CA PRO A 169 8.36 -8.94 4.53
C PRO A 169 8.31 -8.02 5.76
N ALA A 170 9.35 -7.21 5.93
CA ALA A 170 9.41 -6.24 7.01
C ALA A 170 8.51 -5.01 6.73
N LEU A 171 8.22 -4.73 5.45
CA LEU A 171 7.32 -3.66 4.99
C LEU A 171 6.32 -4.22 3.97
N LEU A 172 5.05 -3.89 4.12
CA LEU A 172 4.02 -4.09 3.10
C LEU A 172 3.55 -2.75 2.57
N ILE A 173 3.58 -2.58 1.25
CA ILE A 173 2.97 -1.45 0.56
C ILE A 173 1.64 -1.93 -0.03
N ALA A 174 0.53 -1.35 0.40
CA ALA A 174 -0.79 -1.70 -0.10
C ALA A 174 -1.38 -0.48 -0.82
N ASP A 175 -1.40 -0.53 -2.16
CA ASP A 175 -1.93 0.56 -2.99
C ASP A 175 -3.39 0.30 -3.33
N GLU A 176 -4.29 1.05 -2.70
CA GLU A 176 -5.74 0.93 -2.88
C GLU A 176 -6.25 -0.53 -2.79
N PRO A 177 -5.84 -1.29 -1.75
CA PRO A 177 -6.03 -2.73 -1.75
C PRO A 177 -7.49 -3.14 -1.66
N THR A 178 -8.40 -2.25 -1.23
CA THR A 178 -9.84 -2.52 -1.04
C THR A 178 -10.73 -1.88 -2.10
N THR A 179 -10.16 -1.24 -3.13
CA THR A 179 -10.94 -0.63 -4.19
C THR A 179 -11.78 -1.69 -4.93
N ALA A 180 -13.00 -1.32 -5.34
CA ALA A 180 -13.96 -2.16 -6.06
C ALA A 180 -14.54 -3.35 -5.28
N LEU A 181 -14.47 -3.34 -3.94
CA LEU A 181 -15.11 -4.33 -3.07
C LEU A 181 -16.35 -3.76 -2.41
N ASP A 182 -17.28 -4.65 -2.05
CA ASP A 182 -18.36 -4.28 -1.15
C ASP A 182 -17.84 -4.01 0.27
N VAL A 183 -18.60 -3.23 1.05
CA VAL A 183 -18.24 -2.78 2.40
C VAL A 183 -17.95 -3.96 3.34
N THR A 184 -18.62 -5.10 3.17
CA THR A 184 -18.43 -6.27 4.04
C THR A 184 -17.10 -6.94 3.75
N VAL A 185 -16.77 -7.17 2.48
CA VAL A 185 -15.48 -7.76 2.07
C VAL A 185 -14.33 -6.82 2.39
N GLN A 186 -14.50 -5.50 2.18
CA GLN A 186 -13.52 -4.50 2.59
C GLN A 186 -13.17 -4.62 4.07
N ALA A 187 -14.17 -4.61 4.96
CA ALA A 187 -13.93 -4.72 6.41
C ALA A 187 -13.17 -6.01 6.77
N GLN A 188 -13.50 -7.13 6.13
CA GLN A 188 -12.79 -8.40 6.35
C GLN A 188 -11.33 -8.35 5.90
N VAL A 189 -11.04 -7.67 4.78
CA VAL A 189 -9.67 -7.51 4.27
C VAL A 189 -8.86 -6.60 5.20
N LEU A 190 -9.43 -5.48 5.65
CA LEU A 190 -8.75 -4.58 6.59
C LEU A 190 -8.42 -5.29 7.91
N ALA A 191 -9.36 -6.07 8.45
CA ALA A 191 -9.15 -6.88 9.63
C ALA A 191 -8.03 -7.93 9.43
N LEU A 192 -7.99 -8.58 8.26
CA LEU A 192 -6.93 -9.52 7.89
C LEU A 192 -5.57 -8.82 7.85
N LEU A 193 -5.46 -7.68 7.14
CA LEU A 193 -4.19 -6.93 7.02
C LEU A 193 -3.68 -6.46 8.39
N LYS A 194 -4.58 -5.97 9.26
CA LYS A 194 -4.24 -5.57 10.63
C LYS A 194 -3.70 -6.75 11.44
N ALA A 195 -4.38 -7.89 11.40
CA ALA A 195 -3.93 -9.10 12.09
C ALA A 195 -2.58 -9.61 11.59
N LEU A 196 -2.34 -9.57 10.26
CA LEU A 196 -1.07 -9.96 9.66
C LEU A 196 0.06 -9.00 10.06
N LYS A 197 -0.18 -7.69 10.01
CA LYS A 197 0.77 -6.66 10.47
C LYS A 197 1.21 -6.91 11.91
N ASP A 198 0.24 -7.13 12.81
CA ASP A 198 0.51 -7.36 14.24
C ASP A 198 1.26 -8.68 14.46
N ARG A 199 0.83 -9.76 13.80
CA ARG A 199 1.48 -11.07 13.90
C ARG A 199 2.93 -11.05 13.39
N MET A 200 3.19 -10.37 12.28
CA MET A 200 4.50 -10.34 11.62
C MET A 200 5.38 -9.18 12.09
N GLN A 201 4.88 -8.28 12.95
CA GLN A 201 5.56 -7.04 13.37
C GLN A 201 6.04 -6.20 12.17
N MET A 202 5.24 -6.22 11.12
CA MET A 202 5.52 -5.59 9.83
C MET A 202 5.09 -4.12 9.87
N ALA A 203 5.81 -3.26 9.16
CA ALA A 203 5.32 -1.91 8.87
C ALA A 203 4.39 -1.94 7.65
N MET A 204 3.40 -1.06 7.62
CA MET A 204 2.46 -1.00 6.51
C MET A 204 2.35 0.42 5.97
N LEU A 205 2.64 0.59 4.68
CA LEU A 205 2.28 1.78 3.92
C LEU A 205 0.95 1.50 3.22
N PHE A 206 -0.11 2.19 3.63
CA PHE A 206 -1.44 1.94 3.10
C PHE A 206 -1.91 3.17 2.30
N ILE A 207 -2.17 3.02 1.00
CA ILE A 207 -2.66 4.10 0.16
C ILE A 207 -4.15 3.91 -0.05
N THR A 208 -4.92 4.97 0.16
CA THR A 208 -6.35 4.99 -0.10
C THR A 208 -6.83 6.41 -0.36
N HIS A 209 -8.03 6.55 -0.90
CA HIS A 209 -8.75 7.81 -0.98
C HIS A 209 -9.92 7.89 0.03
N ASP A 210 -10.19 6.81 0.78
CA ASP A 210 -11.30 6.71 1.72
C ASP A 210 -10.84 6.94 3.17
N PHE A 211 -11.35 8.00 3.80
CA PHE A 211 -11.06 8.33 5.20
C PHE A 211 -11.73 7.39 6.21
N GLY A 212 -12.81 6.69 5.86
CA GLY A 212 -13.39 5.64 6.69
C GLY A 212 -12.42 4.49 6.87
N VAL A 213 -11.79 4.05 5.78
CA VAL A 213 -10.73 3.02 5.82
C VAL A 213 -9.54 3.48 6.66
N VAL A 214 -9.17 4.76 6.56
CA VAL A 214 -8.05 5.34 7.33
C VAL A 214 -8.33 5.28 8.82
N ALA A 215 -9.55 5.62 9.24
CA ALA A 215 -9.95 5.55 10.65
C ALA A 215 -9.82 4.14 11.24
N ASP A 216 -10.02 3.10 10.43
CA ASP A 216 -10.02 1.70 10.90
C ASP A 216 -8.61 1.10 11.06
N ILE A 217 -7.64 1.54 10.24
CA ILE A 217 -6.35 0.85 10.08
C ILE A 217 -5.11 1.71 10.37
N ALA A 218 -5.20 3.03 10.30
CA ALA A 218 -4.05 3.92 10.39
C ALA A 218 -3.58 4.14 11.84
N ASP A 219 -2.26 4.22 12.04
CA ASP A 219 -1.66 4.87 13.20
C ASP A 219 -1.33 6.33 12.88
N GLU A 220 -0.75 6.56 11.70
CA GLU A 220 -0.32 7.86 11.18
C GLU A 220 -0.95 8.12 9.81
N VAL A 221 -1.21 9.39 9.50
CA VAL A 221 -1.85 9.81 8.25
C VAL A 221 -1.01 10.90 7.60
N ILE A 222 -0.78 10.73 6.30
CA ILE A 222 -0.13 11.68 5.40
C ILE A 222 -1.16 12.08 4.35
N VAL A 223 -1.50 13.37 4.29
CA VAL A 223 -2.39 13.93 3.28
C VAL A 223 -1.56 14.49 2.13
N MET A 224 -1.78 13.96 0.93
CA MET A 224 -1.14 14.42 -0.30
C MET A 224 -2.11 15.19 -1.19
N PHE A 225 -1.67 16.35 -1.65
CA PHE A 225 -2.39 17.18 -2.61
C PHE A 225 -1.43 17.70 -3.67
N ARG A 226 -1.79 17.52 -4.95
CA ARG A 226 -1.01 18.01 -6.10
C ARG A 226 0.49 17.65 -6.05
N GLY A 227 0.79 16.44 -5.59
CA GLY A 227 2.17 15.93 -5.53
C GLY A 227 2.96 16.38 -4.30
N GLU A 228 2.36 17.14 -3.39
CA GLU A 228 2.97 17.61 -2.13
C GLU A 228 2.33 16.93 -0.92
N ILE A 229 3.10 16.74 0.14
CA ILE A 229 2.54 16.44 1.46
C ILE A 229 2.05 17.77 2.06
N VAL A 230 0.75 17.86 2.32
CA VAL A 230 0.13 19.07 2.87
C VAL A 230 -0.17 18.97 4.36
N GLU A 231 -0.28 17.74 4.89
CA GLU A 231 -0.51 17.51 6.32
C GLU A 231 0.01 16.13 6.73
N VAL A 232 0.58 16.04 7.93
CA VAL A 232 1.02 14.79 8.56
C VAL A 232 0.67 14.84 10.04
N GLY A 233 0.16 13.74 10.57
CA GLY A 233 -0.11 13.62 12.00
C GLY A 233 -0.61 12.24 12.39
N SER A 234 -0.94 12.06 13.66
CA SER A 234 -1.67 10.87 14.09
C SER A 234 -3.06 10.83 13.43
N VAL A 235 -3.63 9.63 13.34
CA VAL A 235 -5.01 9.46 12.84
C VAL A 235 -6.00 10.37 13.61
N GLU A 236 -5.85 10.49 14.93
CA GLU A 236 -6.70 11.35 15.75
C GLU A 236 -6.55 12.83 15.37
N GLN A 237 -5.32 13.30 15.22
CA GLN A 237 -5.03 14.69 14.87
C GLN A 237 -5.60 15.05 13.49
N VAL A 238 -5.33 14.22 12.48
CA VAL A 238 -5.72 14.52 11.10
C VAL A 238 -7.24 14.38 10.90
N LEU A 239 -7.90 13.40 11.54
CA LEU A 239 -9.34 13.19 11.37
C LEU A 239 -10.20 14.15 12.21
N HIS A 240 -9.77 14.49 13.42
CA HIS A 240 -10.59 15.27 14.36
C HIS A 240 -10.15 16.72 14.52
N SER A 241 -8.90 17.04 14.20
CA SER A 241 -8.37 18.41 14.29
C SER A 241 -7.48 18.75 13.09
N PRO A 242 -7.97 18.57 11.85
CA PRO A 242 -7.21 18.88 10.64
C PRO A 242 -6.81 20.35 10.62
N GLN A 243 -5.57 20.62 10.27
CA GLN A 243 -5.03 21.97 10.17
C GLN A 243 -5.12 22.50 8.75
N HIS A 244 -4.77 21.68 7.76
CA HIS A 244 -4.67 22.13 6.38
C HIS A 244 -6.06 22.32 5.76
N PRO A 245 -6.31 23.43 5.02
CA PRO A 245 -7.62 23.69 4.45
C PRO A 245 -8.12 22.60 3.48
N TYR A 246 -7.20 22.02 2.70
CA TYR A 246 -7.50 20.84 1.87
C TYR A 246 -8.02 19.65 2.68
N THR A 247 -7.39 19.31 3.80
CA THR A 247 -7.80 18.21 4.66
C THR A 247 -9.17 18.46 5.27
N LYS A 248 -9.44 19.69 5.71
CA LYS A 248 -10.76 20.12 6.20
C LYS A 248 -11.84 19.92 5.13
N ALA A 249 -11.55 20.33 3.90
CA ALA A 249 -12.46 20.18 2.77
C ALA A 249 -12.75 18.72 2.44
N LEU A 250 -11.71 17.88 2.35
CA LEU A 250 -11.84 16.45 2.13
C LEU A 250 -12.72 15.80 3.19
N LEU A 251 -12.44 16.07 4.47
CA LEU A 251 -13.24 15.53 5.56
C LEU A 251 -14.67 16.04 5.50
N ALA A 252 -14.93 17.30 5.15
CA ALA A 252 -16.28 17.85 5.05
C ALA A 252 -17.15 17.17 3.96
N CYS A 253 -16.52 16.57 2.95
CA CYS A 253 -17.18 15.76 1.92
C CYS A 253 -17.47 14.31 2.35
N VAL A 254 -16.84 13.82 3.42
CA VAL A 254 -16.98 12.43 3.89
C VAL A 254 -18.12 12.34 4.91
N PRO A 255 -19.09 11.40 4.74
CA PRO A 255 -20.16 11.18 5.71
C PRO A 255 -19.61 10.69 7.05
N ASP A 256 -20.31 11.02 8.13
CA ASP A 256 -20.07 10.39 9.41
C ASP A 256 -20.68 8.96 9.42
N ALA A 257 -20.28 8.16 10.40
CA ALA A 257 -20.77 6.78 10.54
C ALA A 257 -22.31 6.72 10.68
N GLU A 258 -22.94 7.77 11.20
CA GLU A 258 -24.39 7.85 11.38
C GLU A 258 -25.15 8.43 10.17
N GLY A 259 -24.44 8.92 9.14
CA GLY A 259 -25.02 9.56 7.96
C GLY A 259 -25.79 10.86 8.26
N LYS A 260 -25.53 11.49 9.40
CA LYS A 260 -26.21 12.71 9.86
C LYS A 260 -25.45 13.98 9.52
N LYS A 261 -24.17 13.85 9.19
CA LYS A 261 -23.32 14.99 8.83
C LYS A 261 -23.82 15.65 7.54
N THR A 262 -24.03 16.96 7.61
CA THR A 262 -24.27 17.76 6.42
C THR A 262 -22.98 17.84 5.61
N LEU A 263 -22.98 17.19 4.45
CA LEU A 263 -21.84 17.21 3.54
C LEU A 263 -21.70 18.59 2.91
N GLN A 264 -20.47 19.09 2.85
CA GLN A 264 -20.15 20.33 2.16
C GLN A 264 -19.32 20.01 0.93
N PRO A 265 -19.71 20.48 -0.26
CA PRO A 265 -18.94 20.24 -1.47
C PRO A 265 -17.59 20.93 -1.39
N MET A 266 -16.59 20.29 -1.99
CA MET A 266 -15.26 20.86 -2.12
C MET A 266 -15.26 21.95 -3.20
N THR A 267 -15.24 23.21 -2.76
CA THR A 267 -15.06 24.39 -3.62
C THR A 267 -13.65 24.96 -3.51
N TYR A 268 -13.28 25.85 -4.43
CA TYR A 268 -11.99 26.56 -4.36
C TYR A 268 -11.86 27.44 -3.10
N ASP A 269 -12.98 27.84 -2.50
CA ASP A 269 -12.99 28.71 -1.30
C ASP A 269 -12.26 28.07 -0.12
N TRP A 270 -12.29 26.73 -0.04
CA TRP A 270 -11.53 25.98 0.94
C TRP A 270 -10.03 26.16 0.82
N LEU A 271 -9.50 26.43 -0.38
CA LEU A 271 -8.06 26.55 -0.63
C LEU A 271 -7.55 27.98 -0.52
N THR A 272 -8.44 28.95 -0.37
CA THR A 272 -8.10 30.33 -0.05
C THR A 272 -7.92 30.49 1.46
N PRO A 273 -6.76 30.94 1.94
CA PRO A 273 -6.60 31.31 3.35
C PRO A 273 -7.58 32.44 3.69
N ALA A 274 -8.26 32.32 4.84
CA ALA A 274 -9.04 33.39 5.42
C ALA A 274 -8.14 34.52 5.95
#